data_AF-A0A976L8C7-F1
#
_entry.id   AF-A0A976L8C7-F1
#
_cell.length_a   1.000
_cell.length_b   1.000
_cell.length_c   1.000
_cell.angle_alpha   90.00
_cell.angle_beta   90.00
_cell.angle_gamma   90.00
#
_symmetry.space_group_name_H-M   'P 1'
#
loop_
_entity.id
_entity.type
_entity.pdbx_description
1 polymer ?
#
loop_
_entity_poly.entity_id
_entity_poly.type
_entity_poly.pdbx_seq_one_letter_code
_entity_poly.pdbx_strand_id
1 'polypeptide(L)'
;MASIYKQCVSPIVILTVIVSATHASADREENTASPVVVRSFEENFPEASRIPESAEGLDVRLTHLIDSLGDSDYSRREAAAKELGRIGPAAVDALLTAADTHRDIEIKLRAQWLVDAMPLSLQTDSQETVALLEGYKRKNLPERLKVMHHLLRLEDDKGVEPLARIVRLERSPVGSRVAAAILVREWRANDVYWEAIREPILAGIGSSDRPSAKFLRTLVLFSPKDSASLTDLEAAIKHLHSSDEDASIGLSTDDETGSLELTTSRIFSRCYCELLLAANRHADAILAATTILDECILRWKEAADDNSRESAMGSLVSMLAWTIEQNIPEASDHVERLIGNRTSDAHLHYAFARAAMQRGDKTKAEQIARTVLANNQDQPVEHLQSAILLARWGCVEWARNEYTAVISNAATPAPQFVLASIFFSEFLHDRQSDG
;
A
#
# COMPACT_ATOMS: atom_id res chain seq x y z
N MET A 1 -8.11 4.83 -24.58
CA MET A 1 -8.95 3.60 -24.46
C MET A 1 -8.17 2.46 -23.80
N ALA A 2 -7.50 2.72 -22.67
CA ALA A 2 -6.75 1.71 -21.90
C ALA A 2 -6.92 1.94 -20.37
N SER A 3 -8.10 2.43 -19.96
CA SER A 3 -8.30 3.00 -18.61
C SER A 3 -9.44 2.37 -17.80
N ILE A 4 -9.97 1.19 -18.18
CA ILE A 4 -11.16 0.63 -17.51
C ILE A 4 -10.87 -0.65 -16.67
N TYR A 5 -9.70 -1.28 -16.77
CA TYR A 5 -9.43 -2.55 -16.04
C TYR A 5 -8.60 -2.44 -14.74
N LYS A 6 -8.27 -1.24 -14.24
CA LYS A 6 -7.29 -1.07 -13.14
C LYS A 6 -7.86 -0.99 -11.71
N GLN A 7 -9.15 -1.27 -11.48
CA GLN A 7 -9.72 -1.31 -10.13
C GLN A 7 -10.53 -2.59 -9.89
N CYS A 8 -9.87 -3.65 -9.43
CA CYS A 8 -10.54 -4.75 -8.75
C CYS A 8 -10.26 -4.66 -7.25
N VAL A 9 -11.11 -3.92 -6.55
CA VAL A 9 -11.41 -4.15 -5.14
C VAL A 9 -12.00 -5.57 -5.02
N SER A 10 -11.60 -6.33 -4.01
CA SER A 10 -12.11 -7.68 -3.76
C SER A 10 -13.64 -7.64 -3.55
N PRO A 11 -14.48 -8.35 -4.34
CA PRO A 11 -15.94 -8.34 -4.19
C PRO A 11 -16.44 -8.98 -2.88
N ILE A 12 -15.59 -9.73 -2.17
CA ILE A 12 -15.94 -10.35 -0.88
C ILE A 12 -16.31 -9.29 0.18
N VAL A 13 -15.81 -8.06 0.05
CA VAL A 13 -16.12 -6.95 0.98
C VAL A 13 -17.43 -6.22 0.62
N ILE A 14 -17.90 -6.32 -0.63
CA ILE A 14 -19.04 -5.51 -1.13
C ILE A 14 -20.39 -6.09 -0.67
N LEU A 15 -20.48 -7.37 -0.30
CA LEU A 15 -21.74 -7.95 0.20
C LEU A 15 -22.07 -7.59 1.66
N THR A 16 -21.10 -7.13 2.45
CA THR A 16 -21.28 -6.92 3.91
C THR A 16 -21.72 -5.49 4.29
N VAL A 17 -21.66 -4.52 3.37
CA VAL A 17 -21.82 -3.09 3.71
C VAL A 17 -23.25 -2.54 3.51
N ILE A 18 -24.20 -3.32 2.97
CA ILE A 18 -25.53 -2.80 2.59
C ILE A 18 -26.56 -2.76 3.75
N VAL A 19 -26.24 -3.20 4.97
CA VAL A 19 -27.26 -3.37 6.05
C VAL A 19 -27.22 -2.35 7.20
N SER A 20 -26.28 -1.41 7.29
CA SER A 20 -26.11 -0.60 8.53
C SER A 20 -26.13 0.92 8.36
N ALA A 21 -27.00 1.47 7.52
CA ALA A 21 -27.17 2.92 7.40
C ALA A 21 -28.64 3.36 7.53
N THR A 22 -29.17 3.40 8.76
CA THR A 22 -30.30 4.30 9.10
C THR A 22 -30.17 4.77 10.56
N HIS A 23 -30.41 6.08 10.77
CA HIS A 23 -30.39 6.84 12.03
C HIS A 23 -28.97 7.27 12.49
N ALA A 24 -28.64 8.54 12.74
CA ALA A 24 -29.44 9.62 13.30
C ALA A 24 -28.95 11.02 12.88
N SER A 25 -29.88 11.97 12.98
CA SER A 25 -29.76 13.40 12.67
C SER A 25 -29.70 14.23 13.97
N ALA A 26 -29.12 15.44 13.86
CA ALA A 26 -29.18 16.59 14.78
C ALA A 26 -28.33 16.44 16.06
N ASP A 27 -27.58 17.43 16.56
CA ASP A 27 -27.84 18.87 16.67
C ASP A 27 -26.58 19.76 16.53
N ARG A 28 -26.83 21.02 16.15
CA ARG A 28 -25.89 22.14 16.13
C ARG A 28 -25.89 22.82 17.50
N GLU A 29 -24.71 23.20 18.01
CA GLU A 29 -24.59 24.35 18.90
C GLU A 29 -23.36 25.20 18.56
N GLU A 30 -23.61 26.50 18.44
CA GLU A 30 -22.66 27.59 18.25
C GLU A 30 -21.78 27.76 19.50
N ASN A 31 -20.48 28.00 19.32
CA ASN A 31 -19.68 28.58 20.40
C ASN A 31 -18.78 29.70 19.87
N THR A 32 -19.11 30.90 20.32
CA THR A 32 -18.43 32.17 20.10
C THR A 32 -17.24 32.33 21.06
N ALA A 33 -16.03 32.56 20.55
CA ALA A 33 -14.95 33.14 21.36
C ALA A 33 -14.00 34.00 20.51
N SER A 34 -13.78 35.21 21.04
CA SER A 34 -13.11 36.40 20.51
C SER A 34 -11.62 36.28 20.11
N PRO A 35 -11.09 37.26 19.36
CA PRO A 35 -9.86 37.10 18.58
C PRO A 35 -8.58 37.32 19.41
N VAL A 36 -7.59 36.47 19.19
CA VAL A 36 -6.24 36.66 19.71
C VAL A 36 -5.48 37.62 18.78
N VAL A 37 -5.06 38.75 19.36
CA VAL A 37 -4.29 39.82 18.72
C VAL A 37 -2.89 39.31 18.36
N VAL A 38 -2.57 39.28 17.06
CA VAL A 38 -1.20 39.11 16.56
C VAL A 38 -0.44 40.40 16.79
N ARG A 39 0.56 40.38 17.68
CA ARG A 39 1.55 41.47 17.78
C ARG A 39 2.74 41.14 16.89
N SER A 40 2.87 41.93 15.82
CA SER A 40 4.07 42.10 15.02
C SER A 40 5.23 42.62 15.88
N PHE A 41 6.34 41.90 15.89
CA PHE A 41 7.61 42.36 16.48
C PHE A 41 8.73 42.05 15.50
N GLU A 42 9.09 43.06 14.71
CA GLU A 42 10.39 43.16 14.04
C GLU A 42 11.41 43.62 15.08
N GLU A 43 12.33 42.75 15.48
CA GLU A 43 13.58 43.19 16.13
C GLU A 43 14.78 42.40 15.60
N ASN A 44 15.74 43.17 15.07
CA ASN A 44 17.06 42.79 14.58
C ASN A 44 17.91 42.12 15.67
N PHE A 45 18.56 40.99 15.35
CA PHE A 45 19.64 40.40 16.15
C PHE A 45 20.79 39.87 15.25
N PRO A 46 22.02 39.80 15.80
CA PRO A 46 23.26 39.96 15.05
C PRO A 46 23.74 38.70 14.30
N GLU A 47 24.65 38.95 13.36
CA GLU A 47 25.16 38.08 12.31
C GLU A 47 25.75 36.75 12.82
N ALA A 48 25.21 35.66 12.27
CA ALA A 48 25.48 34.27 12.61
C ALA A 48 26.94 33.83 12.37
N SER A 49 27.45 32.99 13.29
CA SER A 49 28.60 32.12 13.06
C SER A 49 28.33 31.20 11.87
N ARG A 50 28.92 31.50 10.72
CA ARG A 50 28.91 30.64 9.53
C ARG A 50 29.81 29.44 9.75
N ILE A 51 29.21 28.26 9.91
CA ILE A 51 29.85 26.95 9.67
C ILE A 51 29.44 26.53 8.23
N PRO A 52 30.31 25.85 7.44
CA PRO A 52 30.12 25.73 5.98
C PRO A 52 28.90 24.90 5.58
N GLU A 53 28.31 25.24 4.43
CA GLU A 53 27.26 24.46 3.73
C GLU A 53 27.84 23.15 3.15
N SER A 54 28.10 22.16 4.00
CA SER A 54 28.20 20.75 3.62
C SER A 54 27.06 19.97 4.28
N ALA A 55 26.68 18.81 3.72
CA ALA A 55 25.64 17.95 4.31
C ALA A 55 25.97 17.57 5.77
N GLU A 56 27.24 17.22 6.04
CA GLU A 56 27.75 16.97 7.40
C GLU A 56 27.65 18.20 8.31
N GLY A 57 27.88 19.40 7.78
CA GLY A 57 27.73 20.66 8.54
C GLY A 57 26.27 20.96 8.90
N LEU A 58 25.32 20.57 8.04
CA LEU A 58 23.88 20.71 8.31
C LEU A 58 23.42 19.73 9.39
N ASP A 59 23.87 18.47 9.35
CA ASP A 59 23.48 17.47 10.35
C ASP A 59 23.93 17.85 11.76
N VAL A 60 25.20 18.26 11.92
CA VAL A 60 25.73 18.74 13.21
C VAL A 60 24.92 19.95 13.71
N ARG A 61 24.56 20.85 12.79
CA ARG A 61 23.75 22.02 13.12
C ARG A 61 22.33 21.64 13.54
N LEU A 62 21.69 20.70 12.85
CA LEU A 62 20.36 20.20 13.20
C LEU A 62 20.37 19.55 14.56
N THR A 63 21.35 18.69 14.87
CA THR A 63 21.50 18.08 16.20
C THR A 63 21.55 19.14 17.30
N HIS A 64 22.41 20.15 17.15
CA HIS A 64 22.51 21.22 18.14
C HIS A 64 21.21 22.01 18.30
N LEU A 65 20.52 22.31 17.20
CA LEU A 65 19.24 23.02 17.23
C LEU A 65 18.14 22.18 17.89
N ILE A 66 18.09 20.87 17.64
CA ILE A 66 17.16 19.94 18.28
C ILE A 66 17.40 19.89 19.79
N ASP A 67 18.65 19.75 20.24
CA ASP A 67 18.99 19.76 21.67
C ASP A 67 18.58 21.09 22.32
N SER A 68 18.77 22.20 21.60
CA SER A 68 18.39 23.54 22.06
C SER A 68 16.88 23.73 22.20
N LEU A 69 16.04 22.86 21.63
CA LEU A 69 14.59 22.89 21.89
C LEU A 69 14.23 22.52 23.33
N GLY A 70 15.13 21.86 24.07
CA GLY A 70 14.96 21.50 25.49
C GLY A 70 15.72 22.40 26.45
N ASP A 71 16.34 23.48 25.97
CA ASP A 71 17.15 24.38 26.81
C ASP A 71 16.30 24.98 27.94
N SER A 72 16.88 25.23 29.12
CA SER A 72 16.14 25.85 30.24
C SER A 72 15.75 27.31 29.97
N ASP A 73 16.53 28.03 29.17
CA ASP A 73 16.25 29.40 28.73
C ASP A 73 15.25 29.41 27.58
N TYR A 74 14.08 30.03 27.83
CA TYR A 74 13.02 30.20 26.86
C TYR A 74 13.49 30.88 25.57
N SER A 75 14.37 31.87 25.67
CA SER A 75 14.85 32.63 24.51
C SER A 75 15.65 31.76 23.56
N ARG A 76 16.46 30.84 24.11
CA ARG A 76 17.24 29.88 23.32
C ARG A 76 16.35 28.83 22.65
N ARG A 77 15.32 28.34 23.35
CA ARG A 77 14.32 27.43 22.77
C ARG A 77 13.60 28.06 21.58
N GLU A 78 13.13 29.29 21.73
CA GLU A 78 12.43 30.01 20.66
C GLU A 78 13.35 30.35 19.49
N ALA A 79 14.60 30.72 19.75
CA ALA A 79 15.59 30.96 18.69
C ALA A 79 15.86 29.67 17.88
N ALA A 80 16.00 28.54 18.57
CA ALA A 80 16.19 27.24 17.91
C ALA A 80 14.97 26.84 17.07
N ALA A 81 13.76 26.98 17.61
CA ALA A 81 12.52 26.69 16.89
C ALA A 81 12.35 27.56 15.64
N LYS A 82 12.64 28.86 15.73
CA LYS A 82 12.62 29.78 14.59
C LYS A 82 13.62 29.38 13.51
N GLU A 83 14.84 29.03 13.90
CA GLU A 83 15.87 28.64 12.94
C GLU A 83 15.53 27.31 12.25
N LEU A 84 15.01 26.32 13.00
CA LEU A 84 14.51 25.06 12.43
C LEU A 84 13.35 25.31 11.45
N GLY A 85 12.44 26.23 11.78
CA GLY A 85 11.38 26.68 10.87
C GLY A 85 11.93 27.35 9.60
N ARG A 86 13.02 28.11 9.72
CA ARG A 86 13.71 28.75 8.58
C ARG A 86 14.45 27.75 7.70
N ILE A 87 15.03 26.70 8.28
CA ILE A 87 15.61 25.57 7.54
C ILE A 87 14.52 24.82 6.78
N GLY A 88 13.32 24.71 7.36
CA GLY A 88 12.13 24.20 6.69
C GLY A 88 12.21 22.70 6.39
N PRO A 89 11.82 22.25 5.18
CA PRO A 89 11.72 20.82 4.85
C PRO A 89 12.99 19.99 5.08
N ALA A 90 14.18 20.61 5.04
CA ALA A 90 15.45 19.94 5.30
C ALA A 90 15.64 19.52 6.77
N ALA A 91 14.91 20.13 7.71
CA ALA A 91 14.95 19.77 9.13
C ALA A 91 13.96 18.65 9.51
N VAL A 92 13.07 18.26 8.61
CA VAL A 92 11.90 17.41 8.94
C VAL A 92 12.30 16.04 9.46
N ASP A 93 13.28 15.39 8.82
CA ASP A 93 13.68 14.06 9.23
C ASP A 93 14.24 14.07 10.66
N ALA A 94 15.12 15.03 10.97
CA ALA A 94 15.65 15.22 12.31
C ALA A 94 14.55 15.56 13.34
N LEU A 95 13.58 16.40 12.97
CA LEU A 95 12.45 16.74 13.82
C LEU A 95 11.53 15.55 14.07
N LEU A 96 11.24 14.73 13.06
CA LEU A 96 10.43 13.52 13.20
C LEU A 96 11.15 12.47 14.07
N THR A 97 12.44 12.25 13.85
CA THR A 97 13.24 11.40 14.73
C THR A 97 13.19 11.90 16.17
N ALA A 98 13.37 13.20 16.40
CA ALA A 98 13.27 13.78 17.74
C ALA A 98 11.86 13.60 18.35
N ALA A 99 10.81 13.82 17.55
CA ALA A 99 9.42 13.67 17.96
C ALA A 99 9.08 12.23 18.40
N ASP A 100 9.70 11.23 17.77
CA ASP A 100 9.43 9.82 18.04
C ASP A 100 10.30 9.29 19.20
N THR A 101 11.63 9.48 19.13
CA THR A 101 12.59 8.73 19.95
C THR A 101 13.24 9.55 21.07
N HIS A 102 13.14 10.88 21.06
CA HIS A 102 13.83 11.71 22.05
C HIS A 102 13.29 11.46 23.48
N ARG A 103 14.16 11.54 24.49
CA ARG A 103 13.79 11.26 25.90
C ARG A 103 13.17 12.47 26.60
N ASP A 104 13.59 13.67 26.23
CA ASP A 104 13.03 14.92 26.74
C ASP A 104 11.68 15.22 26.09
N ILE A 105 10.63 15.31 26.92
CA ILE A 105 9.26 15.58 26.49
C ILE A 105 9.08 16.97 25.85
N GLU A 106 9.83 17.99 26.29
CA GLU A 106 9.77 19.35 25.72
C GLU A 106 10.27 19.31 24.27
N ILE A 107 11.41 18.63 24.03
CA ILE A 107 11.97 18.44 22.69
C ILE A 107 10.97 17.69 21.81
N LYS A 108 10.36 16.59 22.31
CA LYS A 108 9.36 15.83 21.55
C LYS A 108 8.18 16.71 21.12
N LEU A 109 7.56 17.41 22.06
CA LEU A 109 6.36 18.22 21.80
C LEU A 109 6.66 19.41 20.86
N ARG A 110 7.80 20.07 21.03
CA ARG A 110 8.22 21.15 20.13
C ARG A 110 8.54 20.66 18.73
N ALA A 111 9.24 19.53 18.61
CA ALA A 111 9.53 18.93 17.33
C ALA A 111 8.24 18.52 16.59
N GLN A 112 7.28 17.93 17.31
CA GLN A 112 5.95 17.62 16.76
C GLN A 112 5.23 18.87 16.25
N TRP A 113 5.18 19.93 17.07
CA TRP A 113 4.53 21.18 16.67
C TRP A 113 5.20 21.82 15.45
N LEU A 114 6.54 21.81 15.38
CA LEU A 114 7.29 22.34 14.24
C LEU A 114 6.96 21.57 12.95
N VAL A 115 6.95 20.23 13.00
CA VAL A 115 6.56 19.40 11.85
C VAL A 115 5.11 19.69 11.45
N ASP A 116 4.19 19.79 12.41
CA ASP A 116 2.78 20.07 12.13
C ASP A 116 2.57 21.46 11.50
N ALA A 117 3.36 22.46 11.90
CA ALA A 117 3.34 23.81 11.35
C ALA A 117 3.88 23.93 9.91
N MET A 118 4.72 22.99 9.45
CA MET A 118 5.28 23.06 8.09
C MET A 118 4.19 22.87 7.03
N PRO A 119 4.05 23.78 6.06
CA PRO A 119 3.04 23.63 5.02
C PRO A 119 3.33 22.41 4.15
N LEU A 120 2.30 21.63 3.86
CA LEU A 120 2.39 20.59 2.84
C LEU A 120 2.40 21.19 1.44
N SER A 121 1.70 22.31 1.23
CA SER A 121 1.59 23.01 -0.05
C SER A 121 2.80 23.91 -0.34
N LEU A 122 3.11 24.08 -1.61
CA LEU A 122 4.10 25.00 -2.14
C LEU A 122 3.41 26.15 -2.87
N GLN A 123 4.11 27.27 -3.05
CA GLN A 123 3.58 28.42 -3.79
C GLN A 123 3.36 28.12 -5.29
N THR A 124 4.08 27.14 -5.82
CA THR A 124 3.99 26.65 -7.20
C THR A 124 2.86 25.65 -7.41
N ASP A 125 2.19 25.20 -6.34
CA ASP A 125 1.11 24.23 -6.44
C ASP A 125 -0.10 24.82 -7.16
N SER A 126 -0.79 23.96 -7.90
CA SER A 126 -2.07 24.34 -8.50
C SER A 126 -3.11 24.65 -7.41
N GLN A 127 -4.11 25.48 -7.73
CA GLN A 127 -5.19 25.79 -6.80
C GLN A 127 -5.93 24.54 -6.32
N GLU A 128 -6.09 23.55 -7.20
CA GLU A 128 -6.72 22.27 -6.88
C GLU A 128 -5.87 21.45 -5.89
N THR A 129 -4.56 21.39 -6.09
CA THR A 129 -3.62 20.77 -5.15
C THR A 129 -3.69 21.44 -3.77
N VAL A 130 -3.70 22.78 -3.73
CA VAL A 130 -3.79 23.53 -2.47
C VAL A 130 -5.11 23.21 -1.75
N ALA A 131 -6.22 23.15 -2.47
CA ALA A 131 -7.52 22.79 -1.91
C ALA A 131 -7.55 21.37 -1.32
N LEU A 132 -6.91 20.40 -1.99
CA LEU A 132 -6.82 19.02 -1.50
C LEU A 132 -5.96 18.88 -0.23
N LEU A 133 -4.87 19.64 -0.15
CA LEU A 133 -3.97 19.65 1.00
C LEU A 133 -4.52 20.47 2.18
N GLU A 134 -5.59 21.24 1.97
CA GLU A 134 -6.17 22.09 3.00
C GLU A 134 -6.66 21.25 4.20
N GLY A 135 -6.12 21.56 5.37
CA GLY A 135 -6.45 20.85 6.61
C GLY A 135 -6.08 19.36 6.61
N TYR A 136 -5.27 18.87 5.65
CA TYR A 136 -4.88 17.47 5.52
C TYR A 136 -4.38 16.87 6.84
N LYS A 137 -3.49 17.57 7.54
CA LYS A 137 -2.91 17.11 8.82
C LYS A 137 -3.93 16.96 9.95
N ARG A 138 -5.11 17.59 9.86
CA ARG A 138 -6.19 17.45 10.84
C ARG A 138 -7.13 16.28 10.54
N LYS A 139 -7.08 15.74 9.32
CA LYS A 139 -7.91 14.61 8.89
C LYS A 139 -7.45 13.30 9.53
N ASN A 140 -8.36 12.34 9.66
CA ASN A 140 -8.02 10.96 10.05
C ASN A 140 -7.42 10.18 8.86
N LEU A 141 -6.89 8.98 9.11
CA LEU A 141 -6.21 8.19 8.08
C LEU A 141 -7.09 7.85 6.86
N PRO A 142 -8.35 7.39 7.01
CA PRO A 142 -9.24 7.16 5.85
C PRO A 142 -9.48 8.40 4.98
N GLU A 143 -9.64 9.57 5.59
CA GLU A 143 -9.79 10.84 4.88
C GLU A 143 -8.49 11.27 4.19
N ARG A 144 -7.34 11.10 4.86
CA ARG A 144 -6.01 11.33 4.25
C ARG A 144 -5.80 10.42 3.05
N LEU A 145 -6.21 9.15 3.13
CA LEU A 145 -6.13 8.19 2.02
C LEU A 145 -6.95 8.65 0.81
N LYS A 146 -8.16 9.18 1.03
CA LYS A 146 -8.97 9.78 -0.06
C LYS A 146 -8.23 10.95 -0.72
N VAL A 147 -7.59 11.82 0.06
CA VAL A 147 -6.79 12.93 -0.46
C VAL A 147 -5.60 12.40 -1.27
N MET A 148 -4.82 11.44 -0.75
CA MET A 148 -3.68 10.85 -1.46
C MET A 148 -4.09 10.23 -2.80
N HIS A 149 -5.21 9.51 -2.82
CA HIS A 149 -5.76 8.93 -4.05
C HIS A 149 -6.30 9.96 -5.03
N HIS A 150 -6.82 11.10 -4.54
CA HIS A 150 -7.27 12.19 -5.39
C HIS A 150 -6.07 12.91 -6.01
N LEU A 151 -5.02 13.18 -5.23
CA LEU A 151 -3.77 13.76 -5.73
C LEU A 151 -3.22 12.95 -6.91
N LEU A 152 -3.12 11.63 -6.77
CA LEU A 152 -2.62 10.78 -7.87
C LEU A 152 -3.45 10.88 -9.16
N ARG A 153 -4.73 11.27 -9.07
CA ARG A 153 -5.66 11.35 -10.21
C ARG A 153 -5.76 12.74 -10.84
N LEU A 154 -4.99 13.71 -10.33
CA LEU A 154 -4.95 15.05 -10.93
C LEU A 154 -4.40 15.00 -12.35
N GLU A 155 -4.92 15.88 -13.21
CA GLU A 155 -4.45 16.00 -14.59
C GLU A 155 -2.98 16.43 -14.66
N ASP A 156 -2.29 15.97 -15.69
CA ASP A 156 -0.85 16.22 -15.96
C ASP A 156 0.08 15.83 -14.80
N ASP A 157 -0.29 14.81 -14.02
CA ASP A 157 0.50 14.27 -12.90
C ASP A 157 0.84 15.32 -11.81
N LYS A 158 0.09 16.44 -11.77
CA LYS A 158 0.31 17.58 -10.84
C LYS A 158 0.25 17.19 -9.37
N GLY A 159 -0.39 16.08 -9.04
CA GLY A 159 -0.48 15.58 -7.67
C GLY A 159 0.64 14.64 -7.24
N VAL A 160 1.55 14.23 -8.14
CA VAL A 160 2.65 13.32 -7.82
C VAL A 160 3.65 13.96 -6.85
N GLU A 161 4.17 15.15 -7.16
CA GLU A 161 5.10 15.85 -6.26
C GLU A 161 4.47 16.17 -4.89
N PRO A 162 3.22 16.68 -4.80
CA PRO A 162 2.49 16.79 -3.53
C PRO A 162 2.38 15.47 -2.76
N LEU A 163 2.08 14.36 -3.44
CA LEU A 163 1.98 13.05 -2.80
C LEU A 163 3.35 12.57 -2.30
N ALA A 164 4.42 12.78 -3.05
CA ALA A 164 5.79 12.50 -2.63
C ALA A 164 6.22 13.40 -1.44
N ARG A 165 5.77 14.66 -1.39
CA ARG A 165 5.94 15.52 -0.20
C ARG A 165 5.26 14.95 1.04
N ILE A 166 4.08 14.35 0.90
CA ILE A 166 3.43 13.65 2.02
C ILE A 166 4.33 12.52 2.52
N VAL A 167 4.95 11.72 1.64
CA VAL A 167 5.88 10.66 2.07
C VAL A 167 6.96 11.20 3.01
N ARG A 168 7.55 12.35 2.68
CA ARG A 168 8.57 13.02 3.50
C ARG A 168 8.00 13.64 4.77
N LEU A 169 6.95 14.44 4.65
CA LEU A 169 6.47 15.36 5.68
C LEU A 169 5.43 14.75 6.63
N GLU A 170 4.96 13.54 6.35
CA GLU A 170 3.89 12.93 7.13
C GLU A 170 4.38 12.43 8.50
N ARG A 171 3.71 12.90 9.55
CA ARG A 171 4.05 12.56 10.94
C ARG A 171 3.87 11.07 11.22
N SER A 172 2.78 10.49 10.74
CA SER A 172 2.49 9.07 10.94
C SER A 172 3.42 8.19 10.08
N PRO A 173 4.15 7.24 10.67
CA PRO A 173 4.90 6.24 9.89
C PRO A 173 4.01 5.46 8.93
N VAL A 174 2.80 5.07 9.38
CA VAL A 174 1.78 4.39 8.54
C VAL A 174 1.37 5.30 7.37
N GLY A 175 1.06 6.58 7.64
CA GLY A 175 0.68 7.53 6.60
C GLY A 175 1.77 7.75 5.55
N SER A 176 3.03 7.86 5.98
CA SER A 176 4.20 7.97 5.08
C SER A 176 4.34 6.72 4.22
N ARG A 177 4.22 5.52 4.81
CA ARG A 177 4.26 4.23 4.09
C ARG A 177 3.14 4.10 3.06
N VAL A 178 1.90 4.45 3.44
CA VAL A 178 0.74 4.40 2.54
C VAL A 178 0.92 5.35 1.35
N ALA A 179 1.35 6.59 1.59
CA ALA A 179 1.63 7.53 0.51
C ALA A 179 2.70 7.00 -0.46
N ALA A 180 3.75 6.37 0.08
CA ALA A 180 4.80 5.76 -0.74
C ALA A 180 4.27 4.55 -1.51
N ALA A 181 3.49 3.68 -0.88
CA ALA A 181 2.90 2.51 -1.52
C ALA A 181 1.99 2.88 -2.70
N ILE A 182 1.26 4.00 -2.58
CA ILE A 182 0.46 4.52 -3.70
C ILE A 182 1.35 4.86 -4.90
N LEU A 183 2.50 5.52 -4.69
CA LEU A 183 3.45 5.83 -5.76
C LEU A 183 4.17 4.58 -6.29
N VAL A 184 4.56 3.65 -5.41
CA VAL A 184 5.21 2.38 -5.78
C VAL A 184 4.33 1.55 -6.72
N ARG A 185 3.01 1.59 -6.56
CA ARG A 185 2.07 0.86 -7.43
C ARG A 185 2.04 1.35 -8.88
N GLU A 186 2.49 2.58 -9.12
CA GLU A 186 2.57 3.14 -10.47
C GLU A 186 3.81 2.65 -11.22
N TRP A 187 4.81 2.12 -10.52
CA TRP A 187 5.97 1.53 -11.19
C TRP A 187 5.58 0.24 -11.92
N ARG A 188 6.05 0.14 -13.18
CA ARG A 188 5.98 -1.04 -14.02
C ARG A 188 7.22 -1.10 -14.90
N ALA A 189 7.68 -2.32 -15.18
CA ALA A 189 8.79 -2.51 -16.11
C ALA A 189 8.43 -1.95 -17.51
N ASN A 190 9.30 -1.08 -18.03
CA ASN A 190 9.18 -0.46 -19.36
C ASN A 190 7.94 0.45 -19.54
N ASP A 191 7.38 1.01 -18.47
CA ASP A 191 6.27 1.95 -18.57
C ASP A 191 6.76 3.37 -18.91
N VAL A 192 6.27 3.90 -20.04
CA VAL A 192 6.62 5.23 -20.52
C VAL A 192 6.09 6.33 -19.59
N TYR A 193 4.95 6.09 -18.92
CA TYR A 193 4.37 7.06 -17.98
C TYR A 193 5.21 7.18 -16.71
N TRP A 194 5.89 6.09 -16.30
CA TRP A 194 6.78 6.14 -15.13
C TRP A 194 7.86 7.21 -15.29
N GLU A 195 8.45 7.33 -16.48
CA GLU A 195 9.51 8.31 -16.76
C GLU A 195 9.07 9.76 -16.52
N ALA A 196 7.80 10.09 -16.80
CA ALA A 196 7.26 11.44 -16.59
C ALA A 196 7.14 11.82 -15.11
N ILE A 197 6.92 10.83 -14.24
CA ILE A 197 6.64 11.06 -12.81
C ILE A 197 7.88 10.93 -11.91
N ARG A 198 9.03 10.47 -12.44
CA ARG A 198 10.30 10.30 -11.69
C ARG A 198 10.77 11.59 -11.03
N GLU A 199 10.89 12.66 -11.81
CA GLU A 199 11.38 13.96 -11.33
C GLU A 199 10.42 14.57 -10.27
N PRO A 200 9.09 14.61 -10.49
CA PRO A 200 8.13 14.99 -9.45
C PRO A 200 8.27 14.18 -8.15
N ILE A 201 8.48 12.86 -8.23
CA ILE A 201 8.69 12.03 -7.04
C ILE A 201 9.96 12.45 -6.30
N LEU A 202 11.10 12.58 -7.01
CA LEU A 202 12.38 12.97 -6.42
C LEU A 202 12.32 14.37 -5.79
N ALA A 203 11.68 15.32 -6.47
CA ALA A 203 11.46 16.67 -5.96
C ALA A 203 10.66 16.65 -4.65
N GLY A 204 9.56 15.87 -4.61
CA GLY A 204 8.70 15.80 -3.45
C GLY A 204 9.33 15.13 -2.24
N ILE A 205 10.03 14.00 -2.42
CA ILE A 205 10.74 13.32 -1.33
C ILE A 205 12.02 14.06 -0.89
N GLY A 206 12.54 14.98 -1.71
CA GLY A 206 13.76 15.76 -1.44
C GLY A 206 14.94 14.87 -1.09
N SER A 207 15.74 15.23 -0.09
CA SER A 207 16.87 14.45 0.43
C SER A 207 16.50 13.56 1.63
N SER A 208 15.21 13.25 1.83
CA SER A 208 14.78 12.50 3.00
C SER A 208 15.40 11.09 3.05
N ASP A 209 15.82 10.73 4.26
CA ASP A 209 16.44 9.48 4.65
C ASP A 209 15.48 8.51 5.36
N ARG A 210 14.19 8.89 5.46
CA ARG A 210 13.14 8.01 6.01
C ARG A 210 12.97 6.76 5.16
N PRO A 211 12.60 5.60 5.76
CA PRO A 211 12.51 4.32 5.03
C PRO A 211 11.68 4.38 3.74
N SER A 212 10.48 4.96 3.80
CA SER A 212 9.58 5.10 2.64
C SER A 212 10.18 5.99 1.53
N ALA A 213 10.85 7.08 1.90
CA ALA A 213 11.50 7.99 0.95
C ALA A 213 12.75 7.36 0.33
N LYS A 214 13.57 6.66 1.12
CA LYS A 214 14.71 5.87 0.64
C LYS A 214 14.27 4.82 -0.37
N PHE A 215 13.24 4.04 -0.04
CA PHE A 215 12.70 3.04 -0.96
C PHE A 215 12.29 3.67 -2.29
N LEU A 216 11.49 4.75 -2.27
CA LEU A 216 11.06 5.44 -3.49
C LEU A 216 12.24 6.00 -4.28
N ARG A 217 13.25 6.58 -3.62
CA ARG A 217 14.44 7.08 -4.29
C ARG A 217 15.17 5.97 -5.02
N THR A 218 15.43 4.85 -4.34
CA THR A 218 16.11 3.69 -4.96
C THR A 218 15.27 3.10 -6.08
N LEU A 219 13.94 3.04 -5.94
CA LEU A 219 13.03 2.62 -7.01
C LEU A 219 13.11 3.55 -8.24
N VAL A 220 13.07 4.86 -8.04
CA VAL A 220 13.13 5.84 -9.13
C VAL A 220 14.48 5.82 -9.82
N LEU A 221 15.57 5.58 -9.09
CA LEU A 221 16.93 5.52 -9.63
C LEU A 221 17.31 4.12 -10.14
N PHE A 222 16.45 3.11 -9.94
CA PHE A 222 16.73 1.73 -10.29
C PHE A 222 17.08 1.57 -11.77
N SER A 223 18.13 0.79 -12.01
CA SER A 223 18.47 0.28 -13.34
C SER A 223 18.58 -1.24 -13.29
N PRO A 224 18.03 -1.98 -14.27
CA PRO A 224 18.14 -3.44 -14.33
C PRO A 224 19.57 -4.00 -14.30
N LYS A 225 20.58 -3.16 -14.60
CA LYS A 225 21.99 -3.54 -14.58
C LYS A 225 22.67 -3.31 -13.22
N ASP A 226 22.01 -2.61 -12.31
CA ASP A 226 22.57 -2.26 -11.02
C ASP A 226 22.08 -3.22 -9.92
N SER A 227 22.96 -4.13 -9.52
CA SER A 227 22.69 -5.06 -8.42
C SER A 227 22.69 -4.39 -7.05
N ALA A 228 23.38 -3.26 -6.87
CA ALA A 228 23.45 -2.59 -5.57
C ALA A 228 22.08 -2.02 -5.17
N SER A 229 21.39 -1.37 -6.12
CA SER A 229 20.02 -0.89 -5.92
C SER A 229 19.05 -1.98 -5.42
N LEU A 230 19.20 -3.23 -5.90
CA LEU A 230 18.34 -4.34 -5.45
C LEU A 230 18.63 -4.74 -4.00
N THR A 231 19.90 -4.79 -3.59
CA THR A 231 20.28 -5.07 -2.21
C THR A 231 19.79 -3.97 -1.26
N ASP A 232 19.89 -2.70 -1.68
CA ASP A 232 19.40 -1.56 -0.91
C ASP A 232 17.88 -1.59 -0.76
N LEU A 233 17.14 -1.96 -1.82
CA LEU A 233 15.69 -2.13 -1.77
C LEU A 233 15.28 -3.28 -0.85
N GLU A 234 15.99 -4.42 -0.90
CA GLU A 234 15.73 -5.54 0.01
C GLU A 234 15.93 -5.13 1.48
N ALA A 235 17.00 -4.40 1.78
CA ALA A 235 17.25 -3.86 3.11
C ALA A 235 16.16 -2.86 3.53
N ALA A 236 15.74 -1.97 2.63
CA ALA A 236 14.67 -1.01 2.89
C ALA A 236 13.33 -1.71 3.21
N ILE A 237 13.00 -2.80 2.52
CA ILE A 237 11.79 -3.60 2.80
C ILE A 237 11.86 -4.22 4.19
N LYS A 238 13.00 -4.82 4.57
CA LYS A 238 13.20 -5.37 5.91
C LYS A 238 13.02 -4.31 6.99
N HIS A 239 13.57 -3.11 6.77
CA HIS A 239 13.38 -1.99 7.69
C HIS A 239 11.91 -1.57 7.78
N LEU A 240 11.23 -1.43 6.64
CA LEU A 240 9.80 -1.09 6.58
C LEU A 240 8.95 -2.11 7.34
N HIS A 241 9.24 -3.41 7.24
CA HIS A 241 8.54 -4.45 8.01
C HIS A 241 8.87 -4.43 9.50
N SER A 242 10.14 -4.22 9.88
CA SER A 242 10.52 -4.19 11.31
C SER A 242 9.89 -3.03 12.08
N SER A 243 9.68 -1.88 11.41
CA SER A 243 8.98 -0.73 12.02
C SER A 243 7.49 -0.99 12.28
N ASP A 244 6.92 -2.06 11.72
CA ASP A 244 5.50 -2.44 11.88
C ASP A 244 5.29 -3.22 13.18
N GLU A 245 6.25 -4.09 13.53
CA GLU A 245 6.20 -4.86 14.77
C GLU A 245 6.30 -3.96 16.00
N ASP A 246 7.23 -2.99 16.01
CA ASP A 246 7.43 -2.07 17.13
C ASP A 246 6.23 -1.13 17.38
N ALA A 247 5.51 -0.73 16.33
CA ALA A 247 4.32 0.12 16.45
C ALA A 247 3.09 -0.66 16.97
N SER A 248 3.01 -1.96 16.64
CA SER A 248 1.90 -2.83 17.03
C SER A 248 1.91 -3.24 18.52
N ILE A 249 3.07 -3.25 19.17
CA ILE A 249 3.22 -3.71 20.57
C ILE A 249 2.63 -2.71 21.60
N GLY A 250 2.34 -1.46 21.18
CA GLY A 250 1.94 -0.37 22.08
C GLY A 250 0.48 0.09 22.01
N LEU A 251 -0.31 -0.37 21.03
CA LEU A 251 -1.69 0.09 20.80
C LEU A 251 -2.60 -1.10 20.46
N SER A 252 -3.83 -1.11 20.99
CA SER A 252 -4.88 -2.00 20.47
C SER A 252 -5.09 -1.62 19.00
N THR A 253 -4.57 -2.44 18.09
CA THR A 253 -4.71 -2.21 16.67
C THR A 253 -6.19 -2.39 16.31
N ASP A 254 -6.86 -1.30 15.95
CA ASP A 254 -8.12 -1.42 15.21
C ASP A 254 -7.80 -2.26 13.95
N ASP A 255 -8.59 -3.31 13.68
CA ASP A 255 -8.35 -4.29 12.59
C ASP A 255 -8.03 -3.65 11.23
N GLU A 256 -8.58 -2.46 10.98
CA GLU A 256 -8.34 -1.68 9.76
C GLU A 256 -6.88 -1.26 9.58
N THR A 257 -6.18 -0.89 10.66
CA THR A 257 -4.79 -0.40 10.58
C THR A 257 -3.84 -1.54 10.25
N GLY A 258 -3.95 -2.68 10.95
CA GLY A 258 -3.14 -3.85 10.66
C GLY A 258 -3.36 -4.35 9.23
N SER A 259 -4.62 -4.39 8.76
CA SER A 259 -4.95 -4.76 7.38
C SER A 259 -4.30 -3.83 6.33
N LEU A 260 -4.25 -2.52 6.59
CA LEU A 260 -3.62 -1.55 5.70
C LEU A 260 -2.09 -1.67 5.67
N GLU A 261 -1.46 -1.90 6.83
CA GLU A 261 -0.01 -2.14 6.93
C GLU A 261 0.41 -3.37 6.13
N LEU A 262 -0.33 -4.47 6.32
CA LEU A 262 -0.12 -5.72 5.56
C LEU A 262 -0.31 -5.50 4.05
N THR A 263 -1.30 -4.72 3.66
CA THR A 263 -1.52 -4.36 2.26
C THR A 263 -0.34 -3.58 1.69
N THR A 264 0.22 -2.67 2.49
CA THR A 264 1.34 -1.80 2.11
C THR A 264 2.65 -2.59 2.00
N SER A 265 2.98 -3.42 3.01
CA SER A 265 4.10 -4.37 2.97
C SER A 265 4.07 -5.22 1.70
N ARG A 266 2.93 -5.80 1.36
CA ARG A 266 2.77 -6.60 0.14
C ARG A 266 2.99 -5.82 -1.14
N ILE A 267 2.63 -4.53 -1.19
CA ILE A 267 2.90 -3.67 -2.35
C ILE A 267 4.42 -3.53 -2.57
N PHE A 268 5.17 -3.23 -1.50
CA PHE A 268 6.63 -3.11 -1.58
C PHE A 268 7.29 -4.43 -1.99
N SER A 269 6.90 -5.55 -1.35
CA SER A 269 7.46 -6.88 -1.64
C SER A 269 7.14 -7.35 -3.06
N ARG A 270 5.93 -7.06 -3.57
CA ARG A 270 5.59 -7.33 -4.98
C ARG A 270 6.40 -6.48 -5.95
N CYS A 271 6.54 -5.18 -5.68
CA CYS A 271 7.38 -4.31 -6.50
C CYS A 271 8.83 -4.84 -6.56
N TYR A 272 9.40 -5.26 -5.43
CA TYR A 272 10.73 -5.87 -5.39
C TYR A 272 10.85 -7.13 -6.24
N CYS A 273 9.85 -8.02 -6.18
CA CYS A 273 9.80 -9.19 -7.05
C CYS A 273 9.77 -8.78 -8.54
N GLU A 274 8.93 -7.81 -8.91
CA GLU A 274 8.84 -7.32 -10.30
C GLU A 274 10.16 -6.65 -10.75
N LEU A 275 10.88 -5.97 -9.86
CA LEU A 275 12.22 -5.42 -10.12
C LEU A 275 13.27 -6.52 -10.34
N LEU A 276 13.24 -7.60 -9.54
CA LEU A 276 14.10 -8.77 -9.73
C LEU A 276 13.84 -9.41 -11.09
N LEU A 277 12.57 -9.52 -11.50
CA LEU A 277 12.20 -10.01 -12.83
C LEU A 277 12.71 -9.07 -13.94
N ALA A 278 12.56 -7.75 -13.79
CA ALA A 278 13.08 -6.76 -14.72
C ALA A 278 14.62 -6.82 -14.86
N ALA A 279 15.32 -7.20 -13.78
CA ALA A 279 16.76 -7.45 -13.77
C ALA A 279 17.17 -8.86 -14.26
N ASN A 280 16.23 -9.66 -14.79
CA ASN A 280 16.43 -11.07 -15.19
C ASN A 280 16.91 -11.99 -14.04
N ARG A 281 16.62 -11.65 -12.79
CA ARG A 281 16.95 -12.45 -11.59
C ARG A 281 15.78 -13.36 -11.19
N HIS A 282 15.35 -14.24 -12.10
CA HIS A 282 14.17 -15.08 -11.93
C HIS A 282 14.21 -15.96 -10.66
N ALA A 283 15.36 -16.59 -10.37
CA ALA A 283 15.48 -17.44 -9.19
C ALA A 283 15.29 -16.66 -7.88
N ASP A 284 15.83 -15.43 -7.82
CA ASP A 284 15.68 -14.56 -6.65
C ASP A 284 14.24 -14.03 -6.54
N ALA A 285 13.58 -13.75 -7.67
CA ALA A 285 12.17 -13.35 -7.68
C ALA A 285 11.26 -14.47 -7.15
N ILE A 286 11.53 -15.73 -7.51
CA ILE A 286 10.81 -16.90 -6.97
C ILE A 286 11.02 -17.00 -5.45
N LEU A 287 12.25 -16.79 -4.96
CA LEU A 287 12.54 -16.81 -3.54
C LEU A 287 11.81 -15.69 -2.79
N ALA A 288 11.85 -14.46 -3.31
CA ALA A 288 11.16 -13.32 -2.72
C ALA A 288 9.64 -13.51 -2.71
N ALA A 289 9.06 -14.04 -3.80
CA ALA A 289 7.64 -14.39 -3.85
C ALA A 289 7.28 -15.49 -2.83
N THR A 290 8.18 -16.45 -2.64
CA THR A 290 8.01 -17.54 -1.66
C THR A 290 7.97 -17.01 -0.23
N THR A 291 8.78 -16.01 0.12
CA THR A 291 8.71 -15.35 1.43
C THR A 291 7.33 -14.75 1.71
N ILE A 292 6.73 -14.07 0.73
CA ILE A 292 5.37 -13.50 0.86
C ILE A 292 4.32 -14.62 1.02
N LEU A 293 4.50 -15.73 0.31
CA LEU A 293 3.62 -16.91 0.42
C LEU A 293 3.74 -17.58 1.79
N ASP A 294 4.94 -17.65 2.36
CA ASP A 294 5.17 -18.18 3.70
C ASP A 294 4.45 -17.36 4.78
N GLU A 295 4.48 -16.03 4.67
CA GLU A 295 3.70 -15.15 5.57
C GLU A 295 2.19 -15.41 5.45
N CYS A 296 1.68 -15.61 4.23
CA CYS A 296 0.27 -15.94 4.03
C CYS A 296 -0.09 -17.31 4.64
N ILE A 297 0.78 -18.31 4.48
CA ILE A 297 0.60 -19.66 5.05
C ILE A 297 0.65 -19.61 6.58
N LEU A 298 1.59 -18.87 7.16
CA LEU A 298 1.72 -18.72 8.60
C LEU A 298 0.44 -18.16 9.20
N ARG A 299 -0.09 -17.07 8.62
CA ARG A 299 -1.35 -16.47 9.06
C ARG A 299 -2.54 -17.40 8.93
N TRP A 300 -2.61 -18.18 7.86
CA TRP A 300 -3.65 -19.19 7.71
C TRP A 300 -3.57 -20.27 8.80
N LYS A 301 -2.36 -20.69 9.19
CA LYS A 301 -2.14 -21.65 10.29
C LYS A 301 -2.48 -21.06 11.67
N GLU A 302 -2.18 -19.79 11.87
CA GLU A 302 -2.36 -19.09 13.16
C GLU A 302 -3.74 -18.45 13.32
N ALA A 303 -4.58 -18.47 12.28
CA ALA A 303 -5.93 -17.91 12.33
C ALA A 303 -6.75 -18.53 13.48
N ALA A 304 -7.25 -17.66 14.38
CA ALA A 304 -7.99 -18.06 15.58
C ALA A 304 -9.42 -18.54 15.29
N ASP A 305 -10.04 -18.02 14.24
CA ASP A 305 -11.42 -18.28 13.84
C ASP A 305 -11.52 -18.56 12.32
N ASP A 306 -12.69 -19.05 11.90
CA ASP A 306 -12.93 -19.48 10.52
C ASP A 306 -12.93 -18.32 9.53
N ASN A 307 -13.42 -17.14 9.91
CA ASN A 307 -13.43 -15.95 9.05
C ASN A 307 -12.01 -15.43 8.81
N SER A 308 -11.19 -15.39 9.86
CA SER A 308 -9.75 -15.08 9.74
C SER A 308 -9.03 -16.10 8.85
N ARG A 309 -9.38 -17.39 8.95
CA ARG A 309 -8.79 -18.45 8.15
C ARG A 309 -9.18 -18.36 6.68
N GLU A 310 -10.44 -18.07 6.38
CA GLU A 310 -10.96 -17.84 5.02
C GLU A 310 -10.30 -16.61 4.39
N SER A 311 -10.18 -15.50 5.13
CA SER A 311 -9.49 -14.29 4.69
C SER A 311 -8.01 -14.54 4.38
N ALA A 312 -7.30 -15.29 5.25
CA ALA A 312 -5.91 -15.68 5.02
C ALA A 312 -5.77 -16.60 3.79
N MET A 313 -6.70 -17.53 3.57
CA MET A 313 -6.71 -18.38 2.38
C MET A 313 -6.94 -17.55 1.11
N GLY A 314 -7.93 -16.66 1.09
CA GLY A 314 -8.17 -15.76 -0.04
C GLY A 314 -6.95 -14.89 -0.37
N SER A 315 -6.23 -14.42 0.66
CA SER A 315 -4.97 -13.70 0.52
C SER A 315 -3.87 -14.55 -0.14
N LEU A 316 -3.74 -15.82 0.26
CA LEU A 316 -2.79 -16.77 -0.30
C LEU A 316 -3.11 -17.09 -1.77
N VAL A 317 -4.38 -17.38 -2.08
CA VAL A 317 -4.86 -17.64 -3.44
C VAL A 317 -4.61 -16.43 -4.34
N SER A 318 -4.92 -15.22 -3.86
CA SER A 318 -4.62 -13.99 -4.60
C SER A 318 -3.12 -13.80 -4.84
N MET A 319 -2.27 -14.19 -3.89
CA MET A 319 -0.83 -14.10 -4.05
C MET A 319 -0.31 -15.10 -5.09
N LEU A 320 -0.75 -16.36 -5.04
CA LEU A 320 -0.42 -17.37 -6.04
C LEU A 320 -0.89 -17.00 -7.44
N ALA A 321 -2.11 -16.47 -7.57
CA ALA A 321 -2.60 -15.98 -8.86
C ALA A 321 -1.68 -14.90 -9.43
N TRP A 322 -1.20 -13.98 -8.58
CA TRP A 322 -0.25 -12.96 -8.98
C TRP A 322 1.10 -13.55 -9.40
N THR A 323 1.66 -14.57 -8.72
CA THR A 323 2.94 -15.18 -9.13
C THR A 323 2.83 -15.83 -10.52
N ILE A 324 1.71 -16.48 -10.80
CA ILE A 324 1.39 -17.05 -12.11
C ILE A 324 1.30 -15.94 -13.18
N GLU A 325 0.65 -14.82 -12.87
CA GLU A 325 0.57 -13.64 -13.77
C GLU A 325 1.94 -13.01 -14.04
N GLN A 326 2.84 -13.01 -13.05
CA GLN A 326 4.23 -12.56 -13.21
C GLN A 326 5.13 -13.58 -13.90
N ASN A 327 4.58 -14.69 -14.42
CA ASN A 327 5.30 -15.72 -15.15
C ASN A 327 6.37 -16.44 -14.29
N ILE A 328 6.07 -16.62 -12.99
CA ILE A 328 6.85 -17.42 -12.03
C ILE A 328 5.98 -18.50 -11.37
N PRO A 329 5.38 -19.41 -12.16
CA PRO A 329 4.51 -20.46 -11.63
C PRO A 329 5.23 -21.43 -10.67
N GLU A 330 6.56 -21.53 -10.70
CA GLU A 330 7.37 -22.39 -9.82
C GLU A 330 7.19 -22.08 -8.33
N ALA A 331 6.79 -20.85 -7.99
CA ALA A 331 6.44 -20.49 -6.61
C ALA A 331 5.29 -21.35 -6.05
N SER A 332 4.42 -21.92 -6.92
CA SER A 332 3.33 -22.79 -6.49
C SER A 332 3.82 -24.09 -5.87
N ASP A 333 4.97 -24.61 -6.31
CA ASP A 333 5.51 -25.89 -5.82
C ASP A 333 5.81 -25.81 -4.32
N HIS A 334 6.18 -24.63 -3.83
CA HIS A 334 6.38 -24.39 -2.41
C HIS A 334 5.10 -24.51 -1.60
N VAL A 335 4.03 -23.88 -2.08
CA VAL A 335 2.74 -23.91 -1.40
C VAL A 335 2.10 -25.31 -1.50
N GLU A 336 2.16 -25.95 -2.67
CA GLU A 336 1.65 -27.31 -2.89
C GLU A 336 2.34 -28.30 -1.93
N ARG A 337 3.66 -28.20 -1.75
CA ARG A 337 4.41 -29.04 -0.81
C ARG A 337 4.00 -28.85 0.65
N LEU A 338 3.74 -27.62 1.07
CA LEU A 338 3.48 -27.30 2.48
C LEU A 338 2.04 -27.57 2.89
N ILE A 339 1.08 -27.21 2.04
CA ILE A 339 -0.34 -27.23 2.39
C ILE A 339 -1.25 -27.88 1.35
N GLY A 340 -0.76 -28.32 0.19
CA GLY A 340 -1.60 -28.82 -0.90
C GLY A 340 -2.58 -29.92 -0.48
N ASN A 341 -2.10 -30.92 0.28
CA ASN A 341 -2.96 -32.01 0.78
C ASN A 341 -3.59 -31.72 2.16
N ARG A 342 -3.43 -30.51 2.71
CA ARG A 342 -3.90 -30.13 4.06
C ARG A 342 -5.16 -29.28 4.03
N THR A 343 -5.58 -28.84 2.86
CA THR A 343 -6.80 -28.07 2.64
C THR A 343 -7.55 -28.67 1.47
N SER A 344 -8.87 -28.47 1.43
CA SER A 344 -9.73 -28.83 0.30
C SER A 344 -10.22 -27.59 -0.46
N ASP A 345 -9.63 -26.42 -0.19
CA ASP A 345 -10.02 -25.14 -0.80
C ASP A 345 -9.95 -25.21 -2.34
N ALA A 346 -11.08 -24.98 -2.99
CA ALA A 346 -11.21 -25.14 -4.44
C ALA A 346 -10.35 -24.14 -5.20
N HIS A 347 -10.36 -22.88 -4.76
CA HIS A 347 -9.68 -21.78 -5.40
C HIS A 347 -8.15 -21.96 -5.39
N LEU A 348 -7.59 -22.48 -4.30
CA LEU A 348 -6.18 -22.84 -4.19
C LEU A 348 -5.81 -23.95 -5.18
N HIS A 349 -6.61 -25.00 -5.27
CA HIS A 349 -6.37 -26.10 -6.21
C HIS A 349 -6.49 -25.64 -7.66
N TYR A 350 -7.43 -24.76 -7.97
CA TYR A 350 -7.49 -24.12 -9.28
C TYR A 350 -6.25 -23.27 -9.59
N ALA A 351 -5.68 -22.60 -8.59
CA ALA A 351 -4.40 -21.90 -8.76
C ALA A 351 -3.25 -22.89 -9.07
N PHE A 352 -3.18 -24.04 -8.39
CA PHE A 352 -2.21 -25.11 -8.73
C PHE A 352 -2.43 -25.68 -10.14
N ALA A 353 -3.67 -25.89 -10.54
CA ALA A 353 -4.00 -26.32 -11.91
C ALA A 353 -3.52 -25.29 -12.95
N ARG A 354 -3.73 -24.00 -12.68
CA ARG A 354 -3.28 -22.90 -13.54
C ARG A 354 -1.75 -22.83 -13.62
N ALA A 355 -1.04 -23.00 -12.50
CA ALA A 355 0.41 -23.07 -12.48
C ALA A 355 0.94 -24.27 -13.29
N ALA A 356 0.34 -25.46 -13.12
CA ALA A 356 0.68 -26.65 -13.90
C ALA A 356 0.45 -26.44 -15.40
N MET A 357 -0.67 -25.81 -15.78
CA MET A 357 -0.98 -25.48 -17.17
C MET A 357 0.08 -24.56 -17.79
N GLN A 358 0.50 -23.50 -17.08
CA GLN A 358 1.53 -22.56 -17.55
C GLN A 358 2.90 -23.22 -17.71
N ARG A 359 3.20 -24.23 -16.88
CA ARG A 359 4.41 -25.07 -17.00
C ARG A 359 4.34 -26.14 -18.10
N GLY A 360 3.21 -26.24 -18.81
CA GLY A 360 2.99 -27.21 -19.88
C GLY A 360 2.50 -28.59 -19.41
N ASP A 361 2.26 -28.80 -18.12
CA ASP A 361 1.68 -30.04 -17.60
C ASP A 361 0.15 -29.99 -17.65
N LYS A 362 -0.37 -30.06 -18.89
CA LYS A 362 -1.80 -30.01 -19.18
C LYS A 362 -2.57 -31.16 -18.52
N THR A 363 -1.97 -32.34 -18.43
CA THR A 363 -2.60 -33.52 -17.84
C THR A 363 -2.83 -33.33 -16.35
N LYS A 364 -1.80 -32.89 -15.59
CA LYS A 364 -1.95 -32.58 -14.16
C LYS A 364 -2.98 -31.47 -13.96
N ALA A 365 -2.91 -30.40 -14.76
CA ALA A 365 -3.84 -29.28 -14.67
C ALA A 365 -5.32 -29.71 -14.84
N GLU A 366 -5.61 -30.48 -15.89
CA GLU A 366 -6.97 -30.99 -16.13
C GLU A 366 -7.43 -31.98 -15.06
N GLN A 367 -6.53 -32.81 -14.55
CA GLN A 367 -6.86 -33.75 -13.48
C GLN A 367 -7.25 -33.01 -12.20
N ILE A 368 -6.47 -32.00 -11.79
CA ILE A 368 -6.78 -31.18 -10.60
C ILE A 368 -8.14 -30.48 -10.80
N ALA A 369 -8.34 -29.81 -11.93
CA ALA A 369 -9.59 -29.09 -12.22
C ALA A 369 -10.81 -30.02 -12.16
N ARG A 370 -10.72 -31.23 -12.73
CA ARG A 370 -11.81 -32.22 -12.66
C ARG A 370 -12.07 -32.70 -11.23
N THR A 371 -11.03 -32.92 -10.44
CA THR A 371 -11.16 -33.34 -9.05
C THR A 371 -11.86 -32.26 -8.22
N VAL A 372 -11.49 -30.98 -8.40
CA VAL A 372 -12.12 -29.86 -7.68
C VAL A 372 -13.60 -29.76 -8.04
N LEU A 373 -13.93 -29.74 -9.34
CA LEU A 373 -15.32 -29.70 -9.80
C LEU A 373 -16.16 -30.87 -9.26
N ALA A 374 -15.59 -32.07 -9.20
CA ALA A 374 -16.28 -33.26 -8.70
C ALA A 374 -16.50 -33.25 -7.18
N ASN A 375 -15.56 -32.68 -6.40
CA ASN A 375 -15.67 -32.62 -4.95
C ASN A 375 -16.71 -31.60 -4.47
N ASN A 376 -17.06 -30.61 -5.31
CA ASN A 376 -17.94 -29.51 -4.96
C ASN A 376 -19.38 -29.66 -5.46
N GLN A 377 -19.78 -30.81 -6.00
CA GLN A 377 -21.07 -31.03 -6.71
C GLN A 377 -22.31 -30.43 -6.03
N ASP A 378 -22.38 -30.46 -4.70
CA ASP A 378 -23.54 -29.99 -3.92
C ASP A 378 -23.34 -28.58 -3.32
N GLN A 379 -22.33 -27.82 -3.79
CA GLN A 379 -21.97 -26.50 -3.27
C GLN A 379 -22.15 -25.40 -4.34
N PRO A 380 -23.39 -24.94 -4.61
CA PRO A 380 -23.66 -23.96 -5.65
C PRO A 380 -23.00 -22.60 -5.41
N VAL A 381 -22.75 -22.22 -4.15
CA VAL A 381 -22.03 -20.99 -3.81
C VAL A 381 -20.56 -21.10 -4.21
N GLU A 382 -19.90 -22.21 -3.87
CA GLU A 382 -18.50 -22.46 -4.18
C GLU A 382 -18.28 -22.54 -5.70
N HIS A 383 -19.17 -23.22 -6.42
CA HIS A 383 -19.14 -23.29 -7.88
C HIS A 383 -19.24 -21.89 -8.52
N LEU A 384 -20.17 -21.04 -8.04
CA LEU A 384 -20.33 -19.68 -8.55
C LEU A 384 -19.09 -18.82 -8.27
N GLN A 385 -18.52 -18.90 -7.07
CA GLN A 385 -17.29 -18.17 -6.70
C GLN A 385 -16.10 -18.63 -7.55
N SER A 386 -15.93 -19.95 -7.71
CA SER A 386 -14.91 -20.55 -8.57
C SER A 386 -15.05 -20.11 -10.02
N ALA A 387 -16.27 -20.10 -10.57
CA ALA A 387 -16.55 -19.67 -11.93
C ALA A 387 -16.12 -18.21 -12.18
N ILE A 388 -16.51 -17.29 -11.27
CA ILE A 388 -16.15 -15.87 -11.35
C ILE A 388 -14.63 -15.69 -11.26
N LEU A 389 -13.98 -16.40 -10.34
CA LEU A 389 -12.52 -16.32 -10.17
C LEU A 389 -11.78 -16.84 -11.39
N LEU A 390 -12.18 -17.99 -11.92
CA LEU A 390 -11.58 -18.60 -13.10
C LEU A 390 -11.78 -17.75 -14.36
N ALA A 391 -12.96 -17.14 -14.51
CA ALA A 391 -13.25 -16.20 -15.59
C ALA A 391 -12.29 -15.01 -15.53
N ARG A 392 -12.08 -14.44 -14.34
CA ARG A 392 -11.11 -13.35 -14.11
C ARG A 392 -9.67 -13.76 -14.41
N TRP A 393 -9.30 -15.01 -14.11
CA TRP A 393 -7.97 -15.56 -14.44
C TRP A 393 -7.80 -15.93 -15.91
N GLY A 394 -8.86 -15.85 -16.72
CA GLY A 394 -8.85 -16.25 -18.13
C GLY A 394 -8.91 -17.77 -18.35
N CYS A 395 -9.25 -18.55 -17.34
CA CYS A 395 -9.38 -20.02 -17.40
C CYS A 395 -10.73 -20.42 -18.01
N VAL A 396 -10.90 -20.18 -19.32
CA VAL A 396 -12.22 -20.18 -20.01
C VAL A 396 -13.01 -21.47 -19.82
N GLU A 397 -12.43 -22.63 -20.14
CA GLU A 397 -13.16 -23.89 -20.09
C GLU A 397 -13.49 -24.32 -18.65
N TRP A 398 -12.61 -24.03 -17.70
CA TRP A 398 -12.89 -24.33 -16.29
C TRP A 398 -13.98 -23.42 -15.73
N ALA A 399 -13.96 -22.12 -16.06
CA ALA A 399 -15.01 -21.19 -15.69
C ALA A 399 -16.38 -21.60 -16.27
N ARG A 400 -16.40 -22.02 -17.54
CA ARG A 400 -17.62 -22.54 -18.20
C ARG A 400 -18.17 -23.76 -17.46
N ASN A 401 -17.32 -24.71 -17.09
CA ASN A 401 -17.75 -25.91 -16.39
C ASN A 401 -18.37 -25.59 -15.02
N GLU A 402 -17.75 -24.66 -14.28
CA GLU A 402 -18.25 -24.19 -12.99
C GLU A 402 -19.60 -23.45 -13.11
N TYR A 403 -19.74 -22.52 -14.05
CA TYR A 403 -21.04 -21.88 -14.33
C TYR A 403 -22.11 -22.90 -14.73
N THR A 404 -21.75 -23.88 -15.56
CA THR A 404 -22.66 -24.93 -16.02
C THR A 404 -23.11 -25.82 -14.86
N ALA A 405 -22.22 -26.11 -13.90
CA ALA A 405 -22.55 -26.88 -12.70
C ALA A 405 -23.63 -26.18 -11.85
N VAL A 406 -23.58 -24.85 -11.74
CA VAL A 406 -24.61 -24.05 -11.04
C VAL A 406 -25.93 -24.03 -11.81
N ILE A 407 -25.90 -23.73 -13.11
CA ILE A 407 -27.11 -23.53 -13.93
C ILE A 407 -27.85 -24.84 -14.21
N SER A 408 -27.10 -25.93 -14.40
CA SER A 408 -27.69 -27.24 -14.76
C SER A 408 -28.21 -28.01 -13.55
N ASN A 409 -27.83 -27.62 -12.33
CA ASN A 409 -28.28 -28.29 -11.11
C ASN A 409 -29.65 -27.75 -10.69
N ALA A 410 -30.68 -28.61 -10.77
CA ALA A 410 -32.05 -28.27 -10.40
C ALA A 410 -32.22 -27.94 -8.90
N ALA A 411 -31.28 -28.34 -8.05
CA ALA A 411 -31.27 -28.02 -6.62
C ALA A 411 -30.61 -26.66 -6.30
N THR A 412 -30.04 -25.97 -7.30
CA THR A 412 -29.42 -24.66 -7.10
C THR A 412 -30.44 -23.63 -6.60
N PRO A 413 -30.19 -22.92 -5.49
CA PRO A 413 -31.10 -21.90 -5.01
C PRO A 413 -31.18 -20.72 -5.99
N ALA A 414 -32.36 -20.10 -6.06
CA ALA A 414 -32.67 -19.08 -7.07
C ALA A 414 -31.65 -17.91 -7.14
N PRO A 415 -31.11 -17.37 -6.02
CA PRO A 415 -30.12 -16.30 -6.09
C PRO A 415 -28.85 -16.70 -6.85
N GLN A 416 -28.30 -17.88 -6.58
CA GLN A 416 -27.09 -18.40 -7.23
C GLN A 416 -27.37 -18.71 -8.71
N PHE A 417 -28.53 -19.29 -9.02
CA PHE A 417 -28.93 -19.56 -10.40
C PHE A 417 -29.01 -18.27 -11.24
N VAL A 418 -29.67 -17.22 -10.71
CA VAL A 418 -29.82 -15.94 -11.41
C VAL A 418 -28.45 -15.27 -11.60
N LEU A 419 -27.63 -15.19 -10.55
CA LEU A 419 -26.30 -14.60 -10.64
C LEU A 419 -25.40 -15.37 -11.62
N ALA A 420 -25.38 -16.71 -11.55
CA ALA A 420 -24.62 -17.54 -12.47
C ALA A 420 -25.06 -17.31 -13.92
N SER A 421 -26.36 -17.23 -14.19
CA SER A 421 -26.89 -17.01 -15.54
C SER A 421 -26.48 -15.64 -16.10
N ILE A 422 -26.54 -14.59 -15.27
CA ILE A 422 -26.12 -13.23 -15.67
C ILE A 422 -24.63 -13.21 -15.98
N PHE A 423 -23.79 -13.61 -15.01
CA PHE A 423 -22.34 -13.52 -15.18
C PHE A 423 -21.82 -14.46 -16.27
N PHE A 424 -22.45 -15.63 -16.45
CA PHE A 424 -22.07 -16.53 -17.53
C PHE A 424 -22.43 -15.96 -18.91
N SER A 425 -23.61 -15.34 -19.05
CA SER A 425 -24.00 -14.68 -20.29
C SER A 425 -23.07 -13.51 -20.64
N GLU A 426 -22.73 -12.66 -19.65
CA GLU A 426 -21.76 -11.56 -19.84
C GLU A 426 -20.40 -12.10 -20.27
N PHE A 427 -19.93 -13.15 -19.59
CA PHE A 427 -18.67 -13.81 -19.90
C PHE A 427 -18.62 -14.42 -21.31
N LEU A 428 -19.72 -14.98 -21.82
CA LEU A 428 -19.81 -15.51 -23.19
C LEU A 428 -19.87 -14.39 -24.24
N HIS A 429 -20.64 -13.34 -23.95
CA HIS A 429 -20.81 -12.18 -24.82
C HIS A 429 -19.48 -11.44 -25.03
N ASP A 430 -18.73 -11.18 -23.96
CA ASP A 430 -17.39 -10.57 -24.01
C ASP A 430 -16.41 -11.35 -24.90
N ARG A 431 -16.69 -12.63 -25.14
CA ARG A 431 -15.88 -13.54 -25.95
C ARG A 431 -16.47 -13.86 -27.32
N GLN A 432 -17.52 -13.15 -27.75
CA GLN A 432 -18.21 -13.38 -29.03
C GLN A 432 -18.63 -14.85 -29.24
N SER A 433 -18.96 -15.54 -28.15
CA SER A 433 -19.29 -16.97 -28.16
C SER A 433 -20.78 -17.22 -27.91
N ASP A 434 -21.63 -16.27 -28.28
CA ASP A 434 -23.09 -16.36 -28.22
C ASP A 434 -23.60 -17.26 -29.36
N GLY A 435 -23.42 -18.58 -29.21
CA GLY A 435 -23.82 -19.61 -30.16
C GLY A 435 -24.61 -20.73 -29.50
#